data_AF-A0A8J6C5Y3-F1
#
_entry.id   AF-A0A8J6C5Y3-F1
#
_cell.length_a   1.000
_cell.length_b   1.000
_cell.length_c   1.000
_cell.angle_alpha   90.00
_cell.angle_beta   90.00
_cell.angle_gamma   90.00
#
_symmetry.space_group_name_H-M   'P 1'
#
loop_
_entity.id
_entity.type
_entity.pdbx_description
1 polymer ?
#
loop_
_entity_poly.entity_id
_entity_poly.type
_entity_poly.pdbx_seq_one_letter_code
_entity_poly.pdbx_strand_id
1 'polypeptide(L)'
;MSDDSTVISSVLSNIFLFMLITGMAGTTDLTGFRAKLRNYRGIGTGLACQFILLPFLGFSSVKAFGIPRLYGIMLLIVTSSPGGGFSGWWCNVCNADLALSVAMTTVSTIFSVALLPLNILIYVQALYGVSVPLNWGGIMTSVAVVIGGVIAGLALGTKLPMYKRWLNRLGTVGGIANIAVGIATAGGGGASSEAFNLEWWWYVGCAAPCIVGLGVAFAIARALRCSYPESVAICIECCYQNTALAIAVAVSVFPPKEAALATLVPLYYGIIEIVLIAIFALAAWQLNWTYAPRTDNVLKCVAGNYQPDSVVVPQEQASAPAPAPAAPSAAHMRARDEESTASLAFAKVTLAAAPPGRVPEAS
;
A
#
# COMPACT_ATOMS: atom_id res chain seq x y z
N MET A 1 -39.91 -4.03 -2.98
CA MET A 1 -38.83 -3.99 -4.01
C MET A 1 -37.60 -3.18 -3.58
N SER A 2 -37.60 -2.49 -2.43
CA SER A 2 -36.45 -1.74 -1.89
C SER A 2 -35.49 -2.56 -1.01
N ASP A 3 -35.97 -3.66 -0.41
CA ASP A 3 -35.16 -4.45 0.54
C ASP A 3 -34.22 -5.42 -0.17
N ASP A 4 -34.64 -6.06 -1.26
CA ASP A 4 -33.77 -7.01 -1.98
C ASP A 4 -32.57 -6.32 -2.64
N SER A 5 -32.76 -5.12 -3.20
CA SER A 5 -31.69 -4.36 -3.85
C SER A 5 -30.66 -3.81 -2.86
N THR A 6 -31.10 -3.46 -1.65
CA THR A 6 -30.21 -3.02 -0.56
C THR A 6 -29.45 -4.18 0.07
N VAL A 7 -30.08 -5.35 0.22
CA VAL A 7 -29.41 -6.58 0.66
C VAL A 7 -28.35 -7.02 -0.36
N ILE A 8 -28.69 -7.06 -1.65
CA ILE A 8 -27.74 -7.42 -2.72
C ILE A 8 -26.55 -6.44 -2.74
N SER A 9 -26.80 -5.14 -2.65
CA SER A 9 -25.72 -4.13 -2.61
C SER A 9 -24.80 -4.31 -1.40
N SER A 10 -25.37 -4.65 -0.24
CA SER A 10 -24.61 -4.87 1.00
C SER A 10 -23.74 -6.14 0.92
N VAL A 11 -24.29 -7.23 0.36
CA VAL A 11 -23.54 -8.48 0.15
C VAL A 11 -22.40 -8.27 -0.85
N LEU A 12 -22.66 -7.62 -1.98
CA LEU A 12 -21.64 -7.30 -2.98
C LEU A 12 -20.53 -6.42 -2.40
N SER A 13 -20.88 -5.41 -1.60
CA SER A 13 -19.90 -4.52 -0.97
C SER A 13 -18.98 -5.29 -0.01
N ASN A 14 -19.52 -6.22 0.78
CA ASN A 14 -18.71 -7.07 1.65
C ASN A 14 -17.82 -8.05 0.87
N ILE A 15 -18.26 -8.59 -0.26
CA ILE A 15 -17.43 -9.42 -1.14
C ILE A 15 -16.26 -8.61 -1.71
N PHE A 16 -16.54 -7.39 -2.19
CA PHE A 16 -15.51 -6.52 -2.74
C PHE A 16 -14.53 -6.01 -1.68
N LEU A 17 -15.01 -5.73 -0.47
CA LEU A 17 -14.17 -5.46 0.70
C LEU A 17 -13.26 -6.65 1.03
N PHE A 18 -13.80 -7.88 1.02
CA PHE A 18 -13.00 -9.09 1.22
C PHE A 18 -11.89 -9.24 0.16
N MET A 19 -12.23 -9.01 -1.12
CA MET A 19 -11.25 -9.05 -2.22
C MET A 19 -10.15 -7.99 -2.05
N LEU A 20 -10.51 -6.76 -1.68
CA LEU A 20 -9.57 -5.67 -1.40
C LEU A 20 -8.57 -6.06 -0.33
N ILE A 21 -9.08 -6.53 0.81
CA ILE A 21 -8.27 -6.82 1.99
C ILE A 21 -7.40 -8.06 1.76
N THR A 22 -7.95 -9.09 1.11
CA THR A 22 -7.20 -10.29 0.72
C THR A 22 -6.06 -9.94 -0.24
N GLY A 23 -6.34 -9.10 -1.24
CA GLY A 23 -5.34 -8.67 -2.21
C GLY A 23 -4.20 -7.90 -1.56
N MET A 24 -4.54 -6.93 -0.72
CA MET A 24 -3.58 -6.15 0.06
C MET A 24 -2.74 -7.04 0.99
N ALA A 25 -3.38 -7.80 1.88
CA ALA A 25 -2.70 -8.65 2.84
C ALA A 25 -1.84 -9.73 2.16
N GLY A 26 -2.24 -10.21 0.98
CA GLY A 26 -1.47 -11.17 0.19
C GLY A 26 -0.22 -10.64 -0.49
N THR A 27 -0.07 -9.32 -0.63
CA THR A 27 1.19 -8.72 -1.11
C THR A 27 2.26 -8.63 -0.04
N THR A 28 1.88 -8.74 1.23
CA THR A 28 2.78 -8.64 2.40
C THR A 28 3.95 -9.62 2.32
N ASP A 29 5.17 -9.17 2.62
CA ASP A 29 6.37 -10.00 2.61
C ASP A 29 6.66 -10.64 3.98
N LEU A 30 6.07 -11.81 4.20
CA LEU A 30 6.30 -12.63 5.39
C LEU A 30 7.64 -13.39 5.37
N THR A 31 8.32 -13.46 4.23
CA THR A 31 9.62 -14.13 4.07
C THR A 31 10.77 -13.25 4.56
N GLY A 32 10.75 -11.94 4.23
CA GLY A 32 11.69 -10.95 4.77
C GLY A 32 11.49 -10.63 6.25
N PHE A 33 10.34 -11.01 6.84
CA PHE A 33 9.97 -10.76 8.22
C PHE A 33 10.93 -11.40 9.25
N ARG A 34 11.34 -12.66 9.05
CA ARG A 34 12.09 -13.42 10.05
C ARG A 34 13.50 -12.88 10.29
N ALA A 35 14.14 -12.34 9.26
CA ALA A 35 15.44 -11.68 9.37
C ALA A 35 15.37 -10.33 10.11
N LYS A 36 14.21 -9.66 10.05
CA LYS A 36 14.00 -8.28 10.51
C LYS A 36 13.36 -8.14 11.88
N LEU A 37 12.79 -9.23 12.42
CA LEU A 37 12.33 -9.31 13.83
C LEU A 37 13.39 -8.94 14.86
N ARG A 38 14.68 -8.91 14.48
CA ARG A 38 15.77 -8.43 15.33
C ARG A 38 15.61 -6.97 15.75
N ASN A 39 14.94 -6.13 14.96
CA ASN A 39 14.66 -4.74 15.33
C ASN A 39 13.32 -4.59 16.08
N TYR A 40 13.18 -5.29 17.20
CA TYR A 40 11.97 -5.29 18.01
C TYR A 40 11.62 -3.89 18.55
N ARG A 41 12.62 -3.02 18.78
CA ARG A 41 12.42 -1.66 19.28
C ARG A 41 11.73 -0.79 18.24
N GLY A 42 12.24 -0.77 17.01
CA GLY A 42 11.62 -0.03 15.91
C GLY A 42 10.21 -0.52 15.61
N ILE A 43 10.05 -1.85 15.49
CA ILE A 43 8.74 -2.47 15.20
C ILE A 43 7.72 -2.18 16.31
N GLY A 44 8.11 -2.36 17.58
CA GLY A 44 7.21 -2.08 18.71
C GLY A 44 6.83 -0.62 18.81
N THR A 45 7.77 0.29 18.53
CA THR A 45 7.50 1.74 18.51
C THR A 45 6.54 2.11 17.39
N GLY A 46 6.75 1.58 16.17
CA GLY A 46 5.84 1.78 15.04
C GLY A 46 4.45 1.27 15.34
N LEU A 47 4.32 0.07 15.92
CA LEU A 47 3.02 -0.51 16.28
C LEU A 47 2.27 0.33 17.34
N ALA A 48 2.99 0.83 18.35
CA ALA A 48 2.42 1.72 19.35
C ALA A 48 1.99 3.06 18.74
N CYS A 49 2.78 3.63 17.83
CA CYS A 49 2.41 4.85 17.12
C CYS A 49 1.18 4.62 16.22
N GLN A 50 1.12 3.48 15.53
CA GLN A 50 0.03 3.13 14.61
C GLN A 50 -1.31 2.95 15.34
N PHE A 51 -1.35 2.15 16.41
CA PHE A 51 -2.62 1.70 17.00
C PHE A 51 -2.94 2.33 18.36
N ILE A 52 -2.05 3.14 18.93
CA ILE A 52 -2.32 3.87 20.17
C ILE A 52 -2.28 5.37 19.90
N LEU A 53 -1.15 5.89 19.41
CA LEU A 53 -0.98 7.33 19.21
C LEU A 53 -1.95 7.86 18.16
N LEU A 54 -1.99 7.28 16.96
CA LEU A 54 -2.77 7.86 15.87
C LEU A 54 -4.29 7.80 16.09
N PRO A 55 -4.89 6.68 16.56
CA PRO A 55 -6.30 6.65 16.93
C PRO A 55 -6.63 7.67 18.03
N PHE A 56 -5.73 7.84 19.01
CA PHE A 56 -5.88 8.85 20.06
C PHE A 56 -5.86 10.28 19.48
N LEU A 57 -4.99 10.56 18.51
CA LEU A 57 -4.96 11.84 17.81
C LEU A 57 -6.21 12.06 16.96
N GLY A 58 -6.72 11.02 16.30
CA GLY A 58 -8.00 11.03 15.59
C GLY A 58 -9.15 11.38 16.53
N PHE A 59 -9.28 10.67 17.65
CA PHE A 59 -10.25 10.94 18.70
C PHE A 59 -10.16 12.38 19.24
N SER A 60 -8.95 12.82 19.57
CA SER A 60 -8.68 14.15 20.10
C SER A 60 -9.08 15.22 19.09
N SER A 61 -8.82 14.99 17.80
CA SER A 61 -9.20 15.90 16.73
C SER A 61 -10.73 16.00 16.57
N VAL A 62 -11.43 14.87 16.57
CA VAL A 62 -12.91 14.87 16.51
C VAL A 62 -13.50 15.68 17.66
N LYS A 63 -12.97 15.51 18.87
CA LYS A 63 -13.43 16.25 20.06
C LYS A 63 -13.06 17.73 20.02
N ALA A 64 -11.86 18.08 19.57
CA ALA A 64 -11.36 19.45 19.55
C ALA A 64 -12.05 20.34 18.50
N PHE A 65 -12.31 19.79 17.31
CA PHE A 65 -12.90 20.53 16.19
C PHE A 65 -14.41 20.32 16.05
N GLY A 66 -15.03 19.51 16.91
CA GLY A 66 -16.47 19.23 16.87
C GLY A 66 -16.91 18.57 15.57
N ILE A 67 -16.08 17.65 15.05
CA ILE A 67 -16.33 17.01 13.75
C ILE A 67 -17.65 16.23 13.80
N PRO A 68 -18.58 16.42 12.85
CA PRO A 68 -19.86 15.71 12.82
C PRO A 68 -19.69 14.19 12.88
N ARG A 69 -20.64 13.51 13.53
CA ARG A 69 -20.56 12.08 13.87
C ARG A 69 -20.11 11.19 12.70
N LEU A 70 -20.71 11.38 11.52
CA LEU A 70 -20.39 10.61 10.32
C LEU A 70 -18.90 10.72 9.97
N TYR A 71 -18.39 11.93 9.85
CA TYR A 71 -16.99 12.21 9.54
C TYR A 71 -16.05 11.80 10.66
N GLY A 72 -16.46 11.95 11.92
CA GLY A 72 -15.66 11.57 13.07
C GLY A 72 -15.45 10.05 13.16
N ILE A 73 -16.49 9.25 12.89
CA ILE A 73 -16.34 7.78 12.79
C ILE A 73 -15.35 7.42 11.68
N MET A 74 -15.44 8.10 10.53
CA MET A 74 -14.53 7.85 9.41
C MET A 74 -13.08 8.27 9.70
N LEU A 75 -12.88 9.38 10.42
CA LEU A 75 -11.54 9.79 10.84
C LEU A 75 -10.93 8.78 11.82
N LEU A 76 -11.73 8.18 12.70
CA LEU A 76 -11.29 7.09 13.57
C LEU A 76 -10.94 5.82 12.79
N ILE A 77 -11.73 5.47 11.77
CA ILE A 77 -11.42 4.33 10.89
C ILE A 77 -10.10 4.56 10.15
N VAL A 78 -9.90 5.76 9.57
CA VAL A 78 -8.65 6.13 8.90
C VAL A 78 -7.47 6.04 9.86
N THR A 79 -7.57 6.66 11.05
CA THR A 79 -6.46 6.69 12.02
C THR A 79 -6.21 5.37 12.74
N SER A 80 -7.16 4.44 12.70
CA SER A 80 -7.02 3.07 13.24
C SER A 80 -6.71 2.03 12.18
N SER A 81 -6.56 2.44 10.91
CA SER A 81 -6.16 1.56 9.83
C SER A 81 -4.69 1.12 10.00
N PRO A 82 -4.25 0.01 9.42
CA PRO A 82 -2.82 -0.30 9.30
C PRO A 82 -2.12 0.67 8.33
N GLY A 83 -0.78 0.64 8.32
CA GLY A 83 0.03 1.42 7.38
C GLY A 83 -0.37 1.18 5.92
N GLY A 84 -0.36 2.24 5.12
CA GLY A 84 -0.73 2.21 3.71
C GLY A 84 0.32 1.53 2.83
N GLY A 85 -0.09 0.87 1.75
CA GLY A 85 0.81 0.09 0.88
C GLY A 85 1.92 0.87 0.17
N PHE A 86 1.90 2.20 0.20
CA PHE A 86 2.95 3.06 -0.35
C PHE A 86 3.93 3.61 0.70
N SER A 87 3.79 3.29 1.98
CA SER A 87 4.73 3.73 3.02
C SER A 87 6.17 3.27 2.74
N GLY A 88 6.33 2.04 2.24
CA GLY A 88 7.61 1.51 1.79
C GLY A 88 8.18 2.27 0.58
N TRP A 89 7.32 2.67 -0.37
CA TRP A 89 7.76 3.51 -1.49
C TRP A 89 8.29 4.87 -0.99
N TRP A 90 7.59 5.51 -0.06
CA TRP A 90 8.06 6.74 0.59
C TRP A 90 9.38 6.55 1.31
N CYS A 91 9.53 5.47 2.10
CA CYS A 91 10.78 5.16 2.80
C CYS A 91 11.94 4.92 1.83
N ASN A 92 11.67 4.28 0.68
CA ASN A 92 12.68 4.09 -0.36
C ASN A 92 13.10 5.43 -0.98
N VAL A 93 12.14 6.25 -1.39
CA VAL A 93 12.38 7.55 -2.06
C VAL A 93 13.13 8.52 -1.16
N CYS A 94 12.81 8.55 0.13
CA CYS A 94 13.50 9.42 1.09
C CYS A 94 14.75 8.78 1.71
N ASN A 95 15.11 7.56 1.32
CA ASN A 95 16.22 6.80 1.92
C ASN A 95 16.12 6.70 3.45
N ALA A 96 14.91 6.52 3.97
CA ALA A 96 14.68 6.07 5.34
C ALA A 96 14.91 4.55 5.45
N ASP A 97 14.74 3.98 6.63
CA ASP A 97 14.84 2.53 6.81
C ASP A 97 13.67 1.79 6.14
N LEU A 98 13.85 1.47 4.85
CA LEU A 98 12.90 0.70 4.04
C LEU A 98 12.68 -0.68 4.63
N ALA A 99 13.72 -1.28 5.19
CA ALA A 99 13.63 -2.60 5.74
C ALA A 99 12.68 -2.64 6.95
N LEU A 100 12.81 -1.65 7.84
CA LEU A 100 11.94 -1.47 8.99
C LEU A 100 10.51 -1.15 8.58
N SER A 101 10.28 -0.25 7.61
CA SER A 101 8.93 0.07 7.10
C SER A 101 8.19 -1.20 6.66
N VAL A 102 8.78 -2.01 5.78
CA VAL A 102 8.16 -3.26 5.31
C VAL A 102 7.85 -4.22 6.47
N ALA A 103 8.73 -4.31 7.47
CA ALA A 103 8.51 -5.14 8.64
C ALA A 103 7.35 -4.61 9.50
N MET A 104 7.26 -3.30 9.70
CA MET A 104 6.17 -2.64 10.43
C MET A 104 4.84 -2.76 9.69
N THR A 105 4.80 -2.61 8.35
CA THR A 105 3.58 -2.82 7.56
C THR A 105 3.08 -4.25 7.73
N THR A 106 3.99 -5.22 7.70
CA THR A 106 3.67 -6.64 7.88
C THR A 106 3.06 -6.91 9.24
N VAL A 107 3.72 -6.44 10.31
CA VAL A 107 3.23 -6.63 11.68
C VAL A 107 1.92 -5.88 11.91
N SER A 108 1.83 -4.62 11.49
CA SER A 108 0.63 -3.82 11.66
C SER A 108 -0.56 -4.41 10.89
N THR A 109 -0.35 -4.97 9.70
CA THR A 109 -1.39 -5.67 8.94
C THR A 109 -1.92 -6.88 9.73
N ILE A 110 -1.04 -7.69 10.33
CA ILE A 110 -1.43 -8.84 11.17
C ILE A 110 -2.21 -8.36 12.41
N PHE A 111 -1.71 -7.34 13.11
CA PHE A 111 -2.34 -6.84 14.33
C PHE A 111 -3.63 -6.05 14.06
N SER A 112 -3.80 -5.48 12.86
CA SER A 112 -5.00 -4.72 12.49
C SER A 112 -6.28 -5.54 12.60
N VAL A 113 -6.19 -6.85 12.39
CA VAL A 113 -7.26 -7.84 12.59
C VAL A 113 -7.98 -7.66 13.92
N ALA A 114 -7.22 -7.38 15.00
CA ALA A 114 -7.78 -7.17 16.33
C ALA A 114 -7.80 -5.69 16.73
N LEU A 115 -6.74 -4.94 16.43
CA LEU A 115 -6.58 -3.58 16.94
C LEU A 115 -7.45 -2.55 16.21
N LEU A 116 -7.73 -2.74 14.92
CA LEU A 116 -8.63 -1.85 14.17
C LEU A 116 -10.06 -1.87 14.74
N PRO A 117 -10.75 -3.03 14.85
CA PRO A 117 -12.09 -3.06 15.41
C PRO A 117 -12.13 -2.66 16.87
N LEU A 118 -11.11 -3.03 17.65
CA LEU A 118 -11.00 -2.65 19.06
C LEU A 118 -10.91 -1.12 19.23
N ASN A 119 -10.06 -0.45 18.46
CA ASN A 119 -9.92 1.01 18.49
C ASN A 119 -11.23 1.70 18.10
N ILE A 120 -11.89 1.23 17.03
CA ILE A 120 -13.20 1.78 16.64
C ILE A 120 -14.19 1.64 17.79
N LEU A 121 -14.30 0.45 18.40
CA LEU A 121 -15.23 0.22 19.50
C LEU A 121 -14.97 1.17 20.69
N ILE A 122 -13.72 1.27 21.12
CA ILE A 122 -13.32 2.11 22.26
C ILE A 122 -13.62 3.59 21.98
N TYR A 123 -13.13 4.12 20.85
CA TYR A 123 -13.20 5.56 20.59
C TYR A 123 -14.57 6.04 20.14
N VAL A 124 -15.33 5.23 19.39
CA VAL A 124 -16.71 5.57 19.02
C VAL A 124 -17.59 5.58 20.27
N GLN A 125 -17.45 4.59 21.15
CA GLN A 125 -18.18 4.57 22.43
C GLN A 125 -17.79 5.76 23.32
N ALA A 126 -16.50 6.13 23.36
CA ALA A 126 -16.02 7.27 24.14
C ALA A 126 -16.53 8.62 23.62
N LEU A 127 -16.70 8.80 22.31
CA LEU A 127 -17.19 10.05 21.72
C LEU A 127 -18.71 10.20 21.78
N TYR A 128 -19.44 9.12 21.51
CA TYR A 128 -20.87 9.22 21.21
C TYR A 128 -21.75 8.45 22.20
N GLY A 129 -21.16 7.68 23.12
CA GLY A 129 -21.88 6.90 24.12
C GLY A 129 -22.43 5.55 23.62
N VAL A 130 -23.05 4.80 24.52
CA VAL A 130 -23.62 3.45 24.27
C VAL A 130 -24.97 3.51 23.55
N SER A 131 -25.67 4.64 23.61
CA SER A 131 -27.03 4.84 23.08
C SER A 131 -27.07 5.17 21.58
N VAL A 132 -25.93 5.09 20.90
CA VAL A 132 -25.88 5.31 19.46
C VAL A 132 -26.47 4.09 18.76
N PRO A 133 -27.53 4.23 17.95
CA PRO A 133 -28.02 3.16 17.10
C PRO A 133 -27.00 2.95 15.97
N LEU A 134 -25.92 2.26 16.29
CA LEU A 134 -24.99 1.70 15.34
C LEU A 134 -25.49 0.29 15.03
N ASN A 135 -25.49 -0.06 13.75
CA ASN A 135 -25.74 -1.43 13.33
C ASN A 135 -24.54 -2.29 13.74
N TRP A 136 -24.50 -2.69 15.01
CA TRP A 136 -23.45 -3.54 15.56
C TRP A 136 -23.32 -4.85 14.79
N GLY A 137 -24.42 -5.39 14.25
CA GLY A 137 -24.40 -6.55 13.36
C GLY A 137 -23.63 -6.29 12.06
N GLY A 138 -23.89 -5.14 11.42
CA GLY A 138 -23.17 -4.69 10.22
C GLY A 138 -21.69 -4.43 10.49
N ILE A 139 -21.38 -3.73 11.58
CA ILE A 139 -19.99 -3.46 12.00
C ILE A 139 -19.26 -4.78 12.30
N MET A 140 -19.84 -5.69 13.09
CA MET A 140 -19.24 -6.98 13.39
C MET A 140 -19.07 -7.85 12.14
N THR A 141 -20.01 -7.78 11.19
CA THR A 141 -19.90 -8.48 9.91
C THR A 141 -18.77 -7.91 9.06
N SER A 142 -18.66 -6.58 8.91
CA SER A 142 -17.56 -5.94 8.20
C SER A 142 -16.21 -6.21 8.88
N VAL A 143 -16.17 -6.21 10.20
CA VAL A 143 -14.98 -6.61 10.97
C VAL A 143 -14.63 -8.07 10.71
N ALA A 144 -15.59 -9.00 10.72
CA ALA A 144 -15.34 -10.40 10.41
C ALA A 144 -14.84 -10.59 8.96
N VAL A 145 -15.38 -9.82 8.00
CA VAL A 145 -14.93 -9.78 6.61
C VAL A 145 -13.48 -9.28 6.51
N VAL A 146 -13.14 -8.23 7.26
CA VAL A 146 -11.77 -7.70 7.34
C VAL A 146 -10.81 -8.75 7.90
N ILE A 147 -11.17 -9.36 9.03
CA ILE A 147 -10.39 -10.42 9.68
C ILE A 147 -10.17 -11.59 8.72
N GLY A 148 -11.25 -12.07 8.10
CA GLY A 148 -11.19 -13.17 7.13
C GLY A 148 -10.33 -12.83 5.92
N GLY A 149 -10.47 -11.61 5.39
CA GLY A 149 -9.70 -11.14 4.24
C GLY A 149 -8.20 -11.05 4.54
N VAL A 150 -7.82 -10.54 5.71
CA VAL A 150 -6.40 -10.48 6.12
C VAL A 150 -5.82 -11.88 6.26
N ILE A 151 -6.51 -12.79 6.96
CA ILE A 151 -6.05 -14.17 7.16
C ILE A 151 -5.89 -14.88 5.80
N ALA A 152 -6.90 -14.77 4.93
CA ALA A 152 -6.87 -15.34 3.59
C ALA A 152 -5.74 -14.75 2.75
N GLY A 153 -5.58 -13.42 2.78
CA GLY A 153 -4.53 -12.72 2.06
C GLY A 153 -3.14 -13.17 2.49
N LEU A 154 -2.84 -13.13 3.79
CA LEU A 154 -1.54 -13.59 4.32
C LEU A 154 -1.28 -15.06 3.98
N ALA A 155 -2.29 -15.93 4.11
CA ALA A 155 -2.17 -17.36 3.77
C ALA A 155 -1.88 -17.57 2.27
N LEU A 156 -2.56 -16.84 1.38
CA LEU A 156 -2.33 -16.91 -0.06
C LEU A 156 -0.96 -16.31 -0.44
N GLY A 157 -0.61 -15.14 0.12
CA GLY A 157 0.67 -14.48 -0.14
C GLY A 157 1.89 -15.29 0.30
N THR A 158 1.76 -16.09 1.37
CA THR A 158 2.80 -17.01 1.83
C THR A 158 2.89 -18.28 1.01
N LYS A 159 1.76 -18.93 0.71
CA LYS A 159 1.74 -20.22 0.00
C LYS A 159 1.97 -20.08 -1.50
N LEU A 160 1.58 -18.94 -2.07
CA LEU A 160 1.55 -18.67 -3.51
C LEU A 160 2.30 -17.37 -3.86
N PRO A 161 3.60 -17.25 -3.55
CA PRO A 161 4.36 -16.01 -3.74
C PRO A 161 4.42 -15.54 -5.21
N MET A 162 4.34 -16.48 -6.17
CA MET A 162 4.29 -16.15 -7.60
C MET A 162 2.99 -15.43 -8.03
N TYR A 163 1.94 -15.51 -7.22
CA TYR A 163 0.63 -14.89 -7.49
C TYR A 163 0.42 -13.56 -6.76
N LYS A 164 1.43 -13.01 -6.08
CA LYS A 164 1.31 -11.70 -5.40
C LYS A 164 0.83 -10.58 -6.33
N ARG A 165 1.28 -10.56 -7.59
CA ARG A 165 0.78 -9.62 -8.62
C ARG A 165 -0.71 -9.80 -8.92
N TRP A 166 -1.19 -11.04 -8.95
CA TRP A 166 -2.61 -11.34 -9.13
C TRP A 166 -3.43 -10.95 -7.90
N LEU A 167 -2.92 -11.20 -6.69
CA LEU A 167 -3.55 -10.75 -5.44
C LEU A 167 -3.64 -9.22 -5.38
N ASN A 168 -2.59 -8.49 -5.79
CA ASN A 168 -2.65 -7.03 -5.89
C ASN A 168 -3.75 -6.57 -6.85
N ARG A 169 -3.81 -7.17 -8.06
CA ARG A 169 -4.88 -6.87 -9.03
C ARG A 169 -6.27 -7.19 -8.47
N LEU A 170 -6.42 -8.32 -7.78
CA LEU A 170 -7.67 -8.70 -7.11
C LEU A 170 -8.09 -7.63 -6.11
N GLY A 171 -7.14 -7.14 -5.31
CA GLY A 171 -7.42 -6.11 -4.31
C GLY A 171 -7.81 -4.77 -4.94
N THR A 172 -7.11 -4.37 -6.01
CA THR A 172 -7.41 -3.16 -6.78
C THR A 172 -8.79 -3.23 -7.43
N VAL A 173 -9.11 -4.35 -8.09
CA VAL A 173 -10.42 -4.58 -8.71
C VAL A 173 -11.53 -4.60 -7.65
N GLY A 174 -11.30 -5.26 -6.51
CA GLY A 174 -12.23 -5.24 -5.38
C GLY A 174 -12.49 -3.82 -4.88
N GLY A 175 -11.45 -3.00 -4.70
CA GLY A 175 -11.60 -1.60 -4.30
C GLY A 175 -12.41 -0.76 -5.29
N ILE A 176 -12.06 -0.82 -6.57
CA ILE A 176 -12.77 -0.07 -7.63
C ILE A 176 -14.22 -0.54 -7.74
N ALA A 177 -14.47 -1.85 -7.68
CA ALA A 177 -15.82 -2.41 -7.75
C ALA A 177 -16.66 -2.01 -6.53
N ASN A 178 -16.06 -1.95 -5.33
CA ASN A 178 -16.76 -1.49 -4.13
C ASN A 178 -17.15 -0.01 -4.25
N ILE A 179 -16.25 0.84 -4.73
CA ILE A 179 -16.55 2.25 -5.02
C ILE A 179 -17.67 2.37 -6.05
N ALA A 180 -17.61 1.58 -7.12
CA ALA A 180 -18.63 1.59 -8.18
C ALA A 180 -20.02 1.17 -7.66
N VAL A 181 -20.11 0.14 -6.80
CA VAL A 181 -21.36 -0.23 -6.13
C VAL A 181 -21.85 0.90 -5.23
N GLY A 182 -20.96 1.50 -4.43
CA GLY A 182 -21.31 2.66 -3.60
C GLY A 182 -21.94 3.80 -4.41
N ILE A 183 -21.35 4.16 -5.55
CA ILE A 183 -21.87 5.21 -6.46
C ILE A 183 -23.19 4.79 -7.09
N ALA A 184 -23.30 3.55 -7.57
CA ALA A 184 -24.50 3.03 -8.23
C ALA A 184 -25.70 3.00 -7.27
N THR A 185 -25.50 2.52 -6.04
CA THR A 185 -26.56 2.44 -5.03
C THR A 185 -26.88 3.81 -4.42
N ALA A 186 -25.96 4.78 -4.47
CA ALA A 186 -26.21 6.16 -4.07
C ALA A 186 -27.07 6.95 -5.08
N GLY A 187 -27.39 6.37 -6.25
CA GLY A 187 -28.32 6.96 -7.21
C GLY A 187 -27.69 8.02 -8.12
N GLY A 188 -26.46 7.83 -8.58
CA GLY A 188 -25.81 8.73 -9.55
C GLY A 188 -25.45 10.12 -9.01
N GLY A 189 -25.64 10.36 -7.72
CA GLY A 189 -25.11 11.51 -7.00
C GLY A 189 -23.60 11.36 -6.86
N GLY A 190 -22.86 11.64 -7.94
CA GLY A 190 -21.47 12.04 -7.83
C GLY A 190 -21.38 13.08 -6.71
N ALA A 191 -20.35 12.99 -5.88
CA ALA A 191 -20.04 14.02 -4.90
C ALA A 191 -20.21 15.37 -5.61
N SER A 192 -21.32 16.06 -5.31
CA SER A 192 -21.60 17.34 -5.91
C SER A 192 -20.44 18.26 -5.54
N SER A 193 -20.19 19.31 -6.31
CA SER A 193 -19.27 20.38 -5.89
C SER A 193 -19.58 20.90 -4.48
N GLU A 194 -20.79 20.70 -3.97
CA GLU A 194 -21.21 20.98 -2.59
C GLU A 194 -20.71 19.98 -1.53
N ALA A 195 -20.30 18.77 -1.90
CA ALA A 195 -19.80 17.76 -0.96
C ALA A 195 -18.48 18.18 -0.28
N PHE A 196 -17.66 18.99 -0.96
CA PHE A 196 -16.46 19.63 -0.41
C PHE A 196 -16.72 21.08 0.04
N ASN A 197 -17.97 21.54 0.09
CA ASN A 197 -18.31 22.81 0.73
C ASN A 197 -18.41 22.63 2.26
N LEU A 198 -17.35 22.05 2.81
CA LEU A 198 -17.15 21.90 4.23
C LEU A 198 -16.35 23.07 4.76
N GLU A 199 -16.48 23.23 6.04
CA GLU A 199 -15.95 24.35 6.76
C GLU A 199 -14.46 24.19 7.08
N TRP A 200 -13.71 25.30 7.22
CA TRP A 200 -12.24 25.25 7.30
C TRP A 200 -11.69 24.39 8.45
N TRP A 201 -12.39 24.34 9.58
CA TRP A 201 -12.00 23.56 10.76
C TRP A 201 -12.17 22.06 10.54
N TRP A 202 -13.06 21.64 9.64
CA TRP A 202 -13.16 20.24 9.24
C TRP A 202 -11.87 19.80 8.54
N TYR A 203 -11.37 20.61 7.61
CA TYR A 203 -10.12 20.34 6.89
C TYR A 203 -8.91 20.30 7.82
N VAL A 204 -8.83 21.23 8.75
CA VAL A 204 -7.78 21.24 9.78
C VAL A 204 -7.92 20.04 10.71
N GLY A 205 -9.12 19.72 11.15
CA GLY A 205 -9.39 18.58 12.03
C GLY A 205 -9.07 17.23 11.38
N CYS A 206 -9.41 17.03 10.11
CA CYS A 206 -9.05 15.82 9.39
C CYS A 206 -7.54 15.72 9.13
N ALA A 207 -6.83 16.83 8.92
CA ALA A 207 -5.38 16.83 8.71
C ALA A 207 -4.57 16.71 10.01
N ALA A 208 -5.11 17.18 11.14
CA ALA A 208 -4.40 17.29 12.42
C ALA A 208 -3.74 15.99 12.90
N PRO A 209 -4.36 14.79 12.81
CA PRO A 209 -3.72 13.55 13.24
C PRO A 209 -2.44 13.24 12.47
N CYS A 210 -2.39 13.54 11.16
CA CYS A 210 -1.19 13.35 10.36
C CYS A 210 -0.10 14.37 10.73
N ILE A 211 -0.46 15.66 10.81
CA ILE A 211 0.48 16.75 11.13
C ILE A 211 1.11 16.54 12.51
N VAL A 212 0.28 16.34 13.52
CA VAL A 212 0.74 16.14 14.91
C VAL A 212 1.41 14.77 15.04
N GLY A 213 0.88 13.76 14.35
CA GLY A 213 1.42 12.40 14.34
C GLY A 213 2.88 12.37 13.88
N LEU A 214 3.22 13.04 12.78
CA LEU A 214 4.59 13.08 12.25
C LEU A 214 5.58 13.63 13.29
N GLY A 215 5.21 14.71 14.00
CA GLY A 215 6.06 15.31 15.03
C GLY A 215 6.17 14.45 16.30
N VAL A 216 5.04 13.97 16.81
CA VAL A 216 4.99 13.21 18.06
C VAL A 216 5.58 11.81 17.90
N ALA A 217 5.28 11.12 16.79
CA ALA A 217 5.88 9.82 16.49
C ALA A 217 7.40 9.92 16.35
N PHE A 218 7.91 11.00 15.72
CA PHE A 218 9.34 11.26 15.63
C PHE A 218 9.95 11.43 17.02
N ALA A 219 9.35 12.28 17.87
CA ALA A 219 9.81 12.50 19.23
C ALA A 219 9.82 11.20 20.05
N ILE A 220 8.79 10.37 19.95
CA ILE A 220 8.72 9.05 20.61
C ILE A 220 9.83 8.13 20.11
N ALA A 221 10.01 8.00 18.79
CA ALA A 221 11.06 7.16 18.21
C ALA A 221 12.47 7.59 18.67
N ARG A 222 12.72 8.90 18.70
CA ARG A 222 13.98 9.45 19.21
C ARG A 222 14.16 9.21 20.71
N ALA A 223 13.11 9.38 21.52
CA ALA A 223 13.15 9.10 22.95
C ALA A 223 13.43 7.62 23.26
N LEU A 224 12.92 6.71 22.42
CA LEU A 224 13.17 5.26 22.51
C LEU A 224 14.50 4.81 21.88
N ARG A 225 15.33 5.77 21.45
CA ARG A 225 16.68 5.58 20.90
C ARG A 225 16.71 4.85 19.55
N CYS A 226 15.64 4.93 18.75
CA CYS A 226 15.70 4.54 17.34
C CYS A 226 16.64 5.52 16.60
N SER A 227 17.46 5.04 15.67
CA SER A 227 18.27 5.89 14.79
C SER A 227 17.40 6.85 13.97
N TYR A 228 18.02 7.85 13.35
CA TYR A 228 17.27 8.81 12.55
C TYR A 228 16.54 8.16 11.36
N PRO A 229 17.16 7.29 10.53
CA PRO A 229 16.47 6.66 9.41
C PRO A 229 15.31 5.75 9.86
N GLU A 230 15.47 5.06 11.00
CA GLU A 230 14.39 4.29 11.62
C GLU A 230 13.26 5.18 12.12
N SER A 231 13.59 6.33 12.73
CA SER A 231 12.59 7.28 13.25
C SER A 231 11.77 7.89 12.11
N VAL A 232 12.41 8.23 10.99
CA VAL A 232 11.73 8.70 9.78
C VAL A 232 10.82 7.61 9.22
N ALA A 233 11.30 6.36 9.14
CA ALA A 233 10.49 5.22 8.69
C ALA A 233 9.27 4.99 9.60
N ILE A 234 9.43 5.07 10.92
CA ILE A 234 8.32 4.97 11.89
C ILE A 234 7.26 6.04 11.65
N CYS A 235 7.68 7.29 11.42
CA CYS A 235 6.77 8.40 11.17
C CYS A 235 5.97 8.21 9.87
N ILE A 236 6.67 7.84 8.79
CA ILE A 236 6.04 7.58 7.49
C ILE A 236 5.04 6.44 7.62
N GLU A 237 5.45 5.34 8.25
CA GLU A 237 4.61 4.16 8.41
C GLU A 237 3.36 4.45 9.24
N CYS A 238 3.50 5.17 10.36
CA CYS A 238 2.36 5.45 11.21
C CYS A 238 1.43 6.52 10.64
N CYS A 239 1.94 7.50 9.89
CA CYS A 239 1.11 8.61 9.41
C CYS A 239 0.54 8.40 8.00
N TYR A 240 1.13 7.51 7.21
CA TYR A 240 0.60 7.08 5.93
C TYR A 240 -0.41 5.95 6.11
N GLN A 241 -1.69 6.31 6.12
CA GLN A 241 -2.78 5.40 6.44
C GLN A 241 -3.30 4.66 5.22
N ASN A 242 -3.93 3.53 5.46
CA ASN A 242 -4.63 2.81 4.41
C ASN A 242 -6.01 3.43 4.12
N THR A 243 -6.00 4.50 3.34
CA THR A 243 -7.24 5.20 2.95
C THR A 243 -8.14 4.37 2.04
N ALA A 244 -7.59 3.43 1.26
CA ALA A 244 -8.38 2.49 0.45
C ALA A 244 -9.22 1.54 1.31
N LEU A 245 -8.63 0.99 2.39
CA LEU A 245 -9.36 0.21 3.39
C LEU A 245 -10.48 1.05 4.02
N ALA A 246 -10.18 2.28 4.42
CA ALA A 246 -11.16 3.17 5.04
C ALA A 246 -12.32 3.52 4.09
N ILE A 247 -12.05 3.83 2.82
CA ILE A 247 -13.09 4.04 1.78
C ILE A 247 -13.96 2.80 1.66
N ALA A 248 -13.36 1.62 1.60
CA ALA A 248 -14.10 0.38 1.42
C ALA A 248 -15.00 0.06 2.62
N VAL A 249 -14.53 0.34 3.85
CA VAL A 249 -15.34 0.24 5.07
C VAL A 249 -16.47 1.28 5.08
N ALA A 250 -16.24 2.50 4.58
CA ALA A 250 -17.27 3.53 4.49
C ALA A 250 -18.46 3.04 3.63
N VAL A 251 -18.15 2.46 2.48
CA VAL A 251 -19.16 1.95 1.54
C VAL A 251 -19.90 0.72 2.08
N SER A 252 -19.22 -0.12 2.87
CA SER A 252 -19.85 -1.34 3.42
C SER A 252 -20.71 -1.08 4.67
N VAL A 253 -20.36 -0.08 5.48
CA VAL A 253 -21.01 0.18 6.78
C VAL A 253 -22.15 1.19 6.67
N PHE A 254 -22.02 2.20 5.80
CA PHE A 254 -23.01 3.28 5.72
C PHE A 254 -24.03 3.06 4.61
N PRO A 255 -25.27 3.52 4.79
CA PRO A 255 -26.25 3.57 3.71
C PRO A 255 -25.70 4.35 2.51
N PRO A 256 -26.11 4.04 1.26
CA PRO A 256 -25.51 4.61 0.06
C PRO A 256 -25.46 6.15 0.03
N LYS A 257 -26.50 6.81 0.55
CA LYS A 257 -26.57 8.28 0.65
C LYS A 257 -25.52 8.86 1.61
N GLU A 258 -25.21 8.16 2.69
CA GLU A 258 -24.22 8.57 3.68
C GLU A 258 -22.80 8.09 3.30
N ALA A 259 -22.68 6.97 2.59
CA ALA A 259 -21.41 6.42 2.14
C ALA A 259 -20.61 7.43 1.30
N ALA A 260 -21.28 8.16 0.40
CA ALA A 260 -20.64 9.20 -0.42
C ALA A 260 -20.06 10.35 0.41
N LEU A 261 -20.69 10.72 1.53
CA LEU A 261 -20.17 11.71 2.46
C LEU A 261 -19.07 11.11 3.36
N ALA A 262 -19.26 9.87 3.80
CA ALA A 262 -18.30 9.15 4.63
C ALA A 262 -16.95 8.96 3.93
N THR A 263 -16.93 8.75 2.61
CA THR A 263 -15.69 8.61 1.83
C THR A 263 -14.90 9.91 1.67
N LEU A 264 -15.50 11.09 1.94
CA LEU A 264 -14.79 12.38 1.85
C LEU A 264 -13.61 12.45 2.81
N VAL A 265 -13.74 11.91 4.03
CA VAL A 265 -12.68 11.92 5.04
C VAL A 265 -11.44 11.15 4.57
N PRO A 266 -11.51 9.85 4.21
CA PRO A 266 -10.34 9.13 3.73
C PRO A 266 -9.79 9.66 2.39
N LEU A 267 -10.64 10.22 1.51
CA LEU A 267 -10.17 10.88 0.28
C LEU A 267 -9.34 12.12 0.59
N TYR A 268 -9.85 13.01 1.44
CA TYR A 268 -9.14 14.21 1.86
C TYR A 268 -7.86 13.87 2.64
N TYR A 269 -7.95 12.95 3.62
CA TYR A 269 -6.79 12.48 4.38
C TYR A 269 -5.72 11.90 3.46
N GLY A 270 -6.10 11.10 2.46
CA GLY A 270 -5.17 10.51 1.48
C GLY A 270 -4.41 11.52 0.64
N ILE A 271 -5.06 12.63 0.25
CA ILE A 271 -4.38 13.73 -0.44
C ILE A 271 -3.41 14.43 0.51
N ILE A 272 -3.86 14.70 1.74
CA ILE A 272 -3.07 15.43 2.72
C ILE A 272 -1.87 14.63 3.22
N GLU A 273 -2.00 13.33 3.49
CA GLU A 273 -0.87 12.50 3.94
C GLU A 273 0.25 12.45 2.89
N ILE A 274 -0.09 12.40 1.59
CA ILE A 274 0.89 12.47 0.49
C ILE A 274 1.68 13.78 0.56
N VAL A 275 0.99 14.91 0.69
CA VAL A 275 1.61 16.24 0.73
C VAL A 275 2.46 16.41 1.99
N LEU A 276 1.92 16.08 3.16
CA LEU A 276 2.60 16.23 4.43
C LEU A 276 3.82 15.32 4.55
N ILE A 277 3.71 14.06 4.10
CA ILE A 277 4.84 13.14 4.10
C ILE A 277 5.90 13.56 3.09
N ALA A 278 5.52 14.09 1.92
CA ALA A 278 6.50 14.65 0.99
C ALA A 278 7.30 15.79 1.63
N ILE A 279 6.61 16.73 2.30
CA ILE A 279 7.25 17.85 3.01
C ILE A 279 8.15 17.33 4.14
N PHE A 280 7.65 16.39 4.95
CA PHE A 280 8.40 15.78 6.03
C PHE A 280 9.63 15.02 5.53
N ALA A 281 9.52 14.26 4.45
CA ALA A 281 10.62 13.53 3.83
C ALA A 281 11.71 14.47 3.31
N LEU A 282 11.32 15.57 2.66
CA LEU A 282 12.27 16.60 2.22
C LEU A 282 12.97 17.27 3.41
N ALA A 283 12.23 17.59 4.47
CA ALA A 283 12.79 18.15 5.69
C ALA A 283 13.74 17.16 6.38
N ALA A 284 13.36 15.88 6.50
CA ALA A 284 14.19 14.83 7.09
C ALA A 284 15.51 14.66 6.34
N TRP A 285 15.47 14.69 5.00
CA TRP A 285 16.67 14.65 4.17
C TRP A 285 17.54 15.90 4.37
N GLN A 286 16.95 17.10 4.32
CA GLN A 286 17.64 18.37 4.62
C GLN A 286 18.19 18.44 6.04
N LEU A 287 17.71 17.59 6.95
CA LEU A 287 18.17 17.49 8.34
C LEU A 287 19.17 16.34 8.56
N ASN A 288 19.64 15.64 7.52
CA ASN A 288 20.54 14.46 7.64
C ASN A 288 19.92 13.35 8.51
N TRP A 289 18.60 13.17 8.45
CA TRP A 289 17.91 12.11 9.18
C TRP A 289 17.76 10.82 8.36
N THR A 290 18.14 10.86 7.09
CA THR A 290 18.03 9.77 6.11
C THR A 290 19.42 9.22 5.76
N TYR A 291 19.49 8.07 5.08
CA TYR A 291 20.77 7.52 4.62
C TYR A 291 21.42 8.33 3.50
N ALA A 292 20.62 9.01 2.68
CA ALA A 292 21.14 9.86 1.61
C ALA A 292 21.80 11.14 2.17
N PRO A 293 23.02 11.49 1.71
CA PRO A 293 23.72 12.70 2.15
C PRO A 293 23.06 13.96 1.56
N ARG A 294 23.15 15.08 2.31
CA ARG A 294 22.67 16.41 1.88
C ARG A 294 23.38 16.98 0.65
N THR A 295 24.56 16.47 0.30
CA THR A 295 25.39 17.00 -0.80
C THR A 295 24.88 16.60 -2.18
N ASP A 296 24.04 15.57 -2.26
CA ASP A 296 23.47 15.12 -3.52
C ASP A 296 22.25 15.95 -3.93
N ASN A 297 21.96 16.03 -5.22
CA ASN A 297 20.75 16.68 -5.71
C ASN A 297 19.52 15.81 -5.40
N VAL A 298 18.33 16.42 -5.26
CA VAL A 298 17.06 15.70 -5.02
C VAL A 298 16.87 14.53 -6.00
N LEU A 299 17.16 14.75 -7.28
CA LEU A 299 17.01 13.70 -8.31
C LEU A 299 17.96 12.51 -8.09
N LYS A 300 19.19 12.75 -7.60
CA LYS A 300 20.12 11.68 -7.23
C LYS A 300 19.71 10.99 -5.93
N CYS A 301 19.17 11.73 -4.96
CA CYS A 301 18.64 11.17 -3.73
C CYS A 301 17.47 10.19 -4.02
N VAL A 302 16.54 10.59 -4.89
CA VAL A 302 15.38 9.78 -5.27
C VAL A 302 15.76 8.59 -6.16
N ALA A 303 16.72 8.75 -7.07
CA ALA A 303 17.14 7.69 -8.00
C ALA A 303 18.23 6.75 -7.43
N GLY A 304 18.97 7.20 -6.43
CA GLY A 304 20.04 6.44 -5.79
C GLY A 304 19.52 5.44 -4.76
N ASN A 305 20.29 4.38 -4.51
CA ASN A 305 20.02 3.44 -3.43
C ASN A 305 21.07 3.63 -2.33
N TYR A 306 20.68 4.22 -1.20
CA TYR A 306 21.55 4.45 -0.05
C TYR A 306 21.28 3.47 1.09
N GLN A 307 20.52 2.39 0.84
CA GLN A 307 20.24 1.36 1.83
C GLN A 307 21.53 0.57 2.18
N PRO A 308 21.77 0.23 3.45
CA PRO A 308 22.93 -0.57 3.84
C PRO A 308 22.87 -2.00 3.28
N ASP A 309 24.03 -2.56 2.90
CA ASP A 309 24.21 -3.83 2.15
C ASP A 309 23.58 -5.09 2.78
N SER A 310 23.04 -5.01 3.99
CA SER A 310 22.22 -6.08 4.58
C SER A 310 20.79 -6.17 4.00
N VAL A 311 20.44 -5.31 3.03
CA VAL A 311 19.06 -5.14 2.54
C VAL A 311 18.98 -5.31 1.02
N VAL A 312 19.10 -6.56 0.54
CA VAL A 312 18.50 -6.91 -0.76
C VAL A 312 17.06 -7.32 -0.48
N VAL A 313 16.15 -6.34 -0.41
CA VAL A 313 14.75 -6.62 -0.76
C VAL A 313 14.78 -6.88 -2.27
N PRO A 314 14.27 -8.02 -2.77
CA PRO A 314 14.14 -8.20 -4.21
C PRO A 314 13.31 -7.03 -4.73
N GLN A 315 13.97 -6.09 -5.42
CA GLN A 315 13.26 -5.02 -6.09
C GLN A 315 12.29 -5.71 -7.05
N GLU A 316 11.01 -5.40 -6.94
CA GLU A 316 10.15 -5.46 -8.11
C GLU A 316 10.67 -4.34 -9.03
N GLN A 317 11.73 -4.68 -9.77
CA GLN A 317 12.22 -3.86 -10.86
C GLN A 317 11.01 -3.60 -11.76
N ALA A 318 10.54 -2.36 -11.76
CA ALA A 318 9.93 -1.81 -12.95
C ALA A 318 10.90 -2.19 -14.07
N SER A 319 10.43 -3.04 -14.98
CA SER A 319 11.20 -3.56 -16.08
C SER A 319 11.75 -2.39 -16.88
N ALA A 320 12.96 -1.95 -16.54
CA ALA A 320 13.81 -1.29 -17.51
C ALA A 320 13.98 -2.33 -18.62
N PRO A 321 13.70 -1.99 -19.89
CA PRO A 321 14.03 -2.90 -20.98
C PRO A 321 15.52 -3.20 -20.84
N ALA A 322 15.87 -4.49 -20.89
CA ALA A 322 17.26 -4.90 -20.94
C ALA A 322 17.99 -3.99 -21.95
N PRO A 323 19.18 -3.46 -21.63
CA PRO A 323 19.92 -2.68 -22.62
C PRO A 323 20.00 -3.56 -23.87
N ALA A 324 19.48 -3.04 -24.98
CA ALA A 324 19.51 -3.74 -26.25
C ALA A 324 20.96 -4.22 -26.46
N PRO A 325 21.17 -5.49 -26.84
CA PRO A 325 22.52 -5.98 -27.08
C PRO A 325 23.19 -4.99 -28.02
N ALA A 326 24.32 -4.41 -27.58
CA ALA A 326 25.04 -3.40 -28.33
C ALA A 326 25.20 -3.91 -29.77
N ALA A 327 24.71 -3.12 -30.73
CA ALA A 327 24.84 -3.46 -32.13
C ALA A 327 26.32 -3.80 -32.40
N PRO A 328 26.61 -4.95 -33.01
CA PRO A 328 27.99 -5.34 -33.25
C PRO A 328 28.67 -4.23 -34.07
N SER A 329 29.79 -3.73 -33.57
CA SER A 329 30.64 -2.77 -34.28
C SER A 329 30.85 -3.24 -35.72
N ALA A 330 30.86 -2.31 -36.67
CA ALA A 330 31.04 -2.59 -38.11
C ALA A 330 32.30 -3.44 -38.42
N ALA A 331 33.27 -3.48 -37.50
CA ALA A 331 34.42 -4.38 -37.58
C ALA A 331 34.07 -5.87 -37.40
N HIS A 332 33.06 -6.21 -36.59
CA HIS A 332 32.60 -7.59 -36.39
C HIS A 332 31.64 -8.11 -37.47
N MET A 333 30.99 -7.22 -38.25
CA MET A 333 30.21 -7.65 -39.42
C MET A 333 31.10 -8.03 -40.61
N ARG A 334 32.20 -7.29 -40.85
CA ARG A 334 33.11 -7.61 -41.97
C ARG A 334 33.86 -8.94 -41.81
N ALA A 335 34.21 -9.32 -40.58
CA ALA A 335 34.88 -10.62 -40.33
C ALA A 335 33.95 -11.83 -40.55
N ARG A 336 32.63 -11.66 -40.32
CA ARG A 336 31.64 -12.74 -40.44
C ARG A 336 31.24 -13.01 -41.89
N ASP A 337 31.27 -11.98 -42.75
CA ASP A 337 30.98 -12.12 -44.18
C ASP A 337 32.12 -12.80 -44.95
N GLU A 338 33.39 -12.58 -44.57
CA GLU A 338 34.55 -13.26 -45.16
C GLU A 338 34.61 -14.75 -44.77
N GLU A 339 34.28 -15.10 -43.53
CA GLU A 339 34.27 -16.49 -43.06
C GLU A 339 33.10 -17.30 -43.68
N SER A 340 31.94 -16.66 -43.88
CA SER A 340 30.78 -17.28 -44.53
C SER A 340 30.97 -17.49 -46.05
N THR A 341 31.69 -16.60 -46.75
CA THR A 341 31.99 -16.78 -48.18
C THR A 341 33.04 -17.86 -48.42
N ALA A 342 34.04 -17.99 -47.53
CA ALA A 342 35.02 -19.06 -47.60
C ALA A 342 34.39 -20.45 -47.35
N SER A 343 33.48 -20.57 -46.37
CA SER A 343 32.79 -21.83 -46.07
C SER A 343 31.81 -22.27 -47.17
N LEU A 344 31.14 -21.32 -47.85
CA LEU A 344 30.24 -21.62 -48.97
C LEU A 344 30.98 -22.01 -50.26
N ALA A 345 32.19 -21.48 -50.48
CA ALA A 345 33.05 -21.89 -51.59
C ALA A 345 33.57 -23.32 -51.40
N PHE A 346 33.93 -23.70 -50.17
CA PHE A 346 34.42 -25.06 -49.86
C PHE A 346 33.30 -26.12 -49.99
N ALA A 347 32.08 -25.82 -49.51
CA ALA A 347 30.95 -26.73 -49.59
C ALA A 347 30.46 -26.99 -51.04
N LYS A 348 30.60 -26.02 -51.95
CA LYS A 348 30.21 -26.17 -53.36
C LYS A 348 31.19 -27.04 -54.18
N VAL A 349 32.46 -27.14 -53.78
CA VAL A 349 33.45 -27.99 -54.48
C VAL A 349 33.31 -29.47 -54.08
N THR A 350 32.89 -29.75 -52.84
CA THR A 350 32.77 -31.14 -52.33
C THR A 350 31.48 -31.85 -52.78
N LEU A 351 30.42 -31.11 -53.13
CA LEU A 351 29.11 -31.69 -53.49
C LEU A 351 28.96 -32.06 -54.99
N ALA A 352 29.96 -31.75 -55.83
CA ALA A 352 29.93 -32.04 -57.27
C ALA A 352 30.59 -33.37 -57.68
N ALA A 353 31.03 -34.21 -56.73
CA ALA A 353 31.88 -35.38 -57.01
C ALA A 353 31.36 -36.74 -56.46
N ALA A 354 30.06 -36.95 -56.28
CA ALA A 354 29.51 -38.25 -55.85
C ALA A 354 28.72 -38.97 -56.97
N PRO A 355 29.06 -40.23 -57.33
CA PRO A 355 28.40 -41.00 -58.39
C PRO A 355 27.08 -41.65 -57.94
N PRO A 356 26.18 -42.04 -58.89
CA PRO A 356 24.81 -42.44 -58.57
C PRO A 356 24.64 -43.93 -58.27
N GLY A 357 23.77 -44.23 -57.29
CA GLY A 357 22.88 -45.39 -57.33
C GLY A 357 23.25 -46.60 -56.47
N ARG A 358 22.35 -46.99 -55.56
CA ARG A 358 21.45 -48.16 -55.70
C ARG A 358 20.58 -48.33 -54.45
N VAL A 359 19.29 -48.49 -54.67
CA VAL A 359 18.28 -48.97 -53.71
C VAL A 359 18.36 -50.51 -53.66
N PRO A 360 18.08 -51.14 -52.51
CA PRO A 360 17.13 -52.25 -52.56
C PRO A 360 16.11 -52.28 -51.41
N GLU A 361 14.95 -52.84 -51.75
CA GLU A 361 13.72 -53.05 -50.98
C GLU A 361 13.81 -54.17 -49.93
N ALA A 362 12.93 -54.01 -48.93
CA ALA A 362 12.10 -54.99 -48.20
C ALA A 362 12.62 -56.40 -47.86
N SER A 363 12.65 -56.69 -46.56
CA SER A 363 11.85 -57.77 -45.95
C SER A 363 11.58 -57.46 -44.48
#